data_AF-A0A847N7F9-F1
#
_entry.id   AF-A0A847N7F9-F1
#
_cell.length_a   1.000
_cell.length_b   1.000
_cell.length_c   1.000
_cell.angle_alpha   90.00
_cell.angle_beta   90.00
_cell.angle_gamma   90.00
#
_symmetry.space_group_name_H-M   'P 1'
#
loop_
_entity.id
_entity.type
_entity.pdbx_description
1 polymer ?
#
loop_
_entity_poly.entity_id
_entity_poly.type
_entity_poly.pdbx_seq_one_letter_code
_entity_poly.pdbx_strand_id
1 'polypeptide(L)'
;MRVIKTFEYNQRDITCIIEYKKIKNAYLRIKEDTVYVSANKKFTETQIMHFVKEKYPLLLKKQNNRSVVSKYAIWGKELTEATYFKESIRDEKNYERILTEAIKEKTEVIIENIKPNLEKIGLKTVPIKYKKLKSKYGSCHIIKKEITLNIFLAKIDPVYLEYVIYHEYAHLLVPNHSKQFYEVLDKLMPNHKQIQKSLKKIPIIF
;
A
#
# COMPACT_ATOMS: atom_id res chain seq x y z
N MET A 1 32.51 -12.65 -11.23
CA MET A 1 33.40 -12.04 -10.21
C MET A 1 32.55 -11.16 -9.32
N ARG A 2 32.62 -11.37 -8.01
CA ARG A 2 31.90 -10.59 -7.00
C ARG A 2 32.92 -9.84 -6.16
N VAL A 3 32.70 -8.55 -5.96
CA VAL A 3 33.54 -7.67 -5.14
C VAL A 3 32.65 -7.12 -4.03
N ILE A 4 33.11 -7.22 -2.79
CA ILE A 4 32.42 -6.67 -1.63
C ILE A 4 33.16 -5.40 -1.23
N LYS A 5 32.42 -4.31 -1.03
CA LYS A 5 32.93 -3.02 -0.56
C LYS A 5 32.02 -2.51 0.53
N THR A 6 32.52 -1.57 1.32
CA THR A 6 31.74 -0.88 2.34
C THR A 6 31.84 0.62 2.07
N PHE A 7 30.76 1.35 2.33
CA PHE A 7 30.79 2.81 2.29
C PHE A 7 30.01 3.38 3.46
N GLU A 8 30.49 4.50 4.00
CA GLU A 8 29.82 5.22 5.07
C GLU A 8 28.69 6.09 4.52
N TYR A 9 27.53 6.03 5.15
CA TYR A 9 26.40 6.93 4.91
C TYR A 9 25.60 7.12 6.20
N ASN A 10 25.36 8.37 6.60
CA ASN A 10 24.68 8.72 7.85
C ASN A 10 25.25 7.98 9.09
N GLN A 11 26.58 7.95 9.23
CA GLN A 11 27.30 7.32 10.36
C GLN A 11 27.04 5.80 10.47
N ARG A 12 26.69 5.14 9.36
CA ARG A 12 26.57 3.69 9.26
C ARG A 12 27.39 3.18 8.08
N ASP A 13 28.04 2.04 8.29
CA ASP A 13 28.73 1.31 7.24
C ASP A 13 27.77 0.41 6.48
N ILE A 14 27.63 0.65 5.18
CA ILE A 14 26.75 -0.12 4.31
C ILE A 14 27.56 -1.03 3.42
N THR A 15 27.19 -2.30 3.42
CA THR A 15 27.79 -3.31 2.56
C THR A 15 27.26 -3.17 1.13
N CYS A 16 28.17 -3.07 0.17
CA CYS A 16 27.91 -3.01 -1.26
C CYS A 16 28.53 -4.23 -1.96
N ILE A 17 27.70 -5.08 -2.55
CA ILE A 17 28.10 -6.26 -3.32
C ILE A 17 28.00 -5.91 -4.81
N ILE A 18 29.16 -5.86 -5.48
CA ILE A 18 29.29 -5.60 -6.90
C ILE A 18 29.43 -6.92 -7.64
N GLU A 19 28.49 -7.21 -8.54
CA GLU A 19 28.50 -8.39 -9.40
C GLU A 19 28.70 -7.97 -10.86
N TYR A 20 29.82 -8.41 -11.44
CA TYR A 20 30.13 -8.09 -12.83
C TYR A 20 29.42 -9.05 -13.81
N LYS A 21 28.58 -8.50 -14.69
CA LYS A 21 27.80 -9.21 -15.70
C LYS A 21 28.00 -8.62 -17.09
N LYS A 22 27.69 -9.39 -18.15
CA LYS A 22 27.67 -8.91 -19.55
C LYS A 22 26.39 -8.09 -19.82
N ILE A 23 26.29 -6.91 -19.22
CA ILE A 23 25.11 -6.02 -19.32
C ILE A 23 25.52 -4.64 -19.85
N LYS A 24 24.61 -3.93 -20.54
CA LYS A 24 24.89 -2.60 -21.09
C LYS A 24 24.89 -1.49 -20.02
N ASN A 25 23.96 -1.58 -19.05
CA ASN A 25 23.78 -0.59 -17.99
C ASN A 25 24.12 -1.15 -16.61
N ALA A 26 24.49 -0.29 -15.67
CA ALA A 26 24.61 -0.65 -14.26
C ALA A 26 23.25 -0.57 -13.56
N TYR A 27 22.94 -1.54 -12.70
CA TYR A 27 21.69 -1.61 -11.95
C TYR A 27 21.96 -1.70 -10.46
N LEU A 28 21.16 -0.99 -9.67
CA LEU A 28 21.25 -0.90 -8.21
C LEU A 28 20.00 -1.52 -7.57
N ARG A 29 20.18 -2.35 -6.54
CA ARG A 29 19.11 -2.93 -5.71
C ARG A 29 19.51 -2.87 -4.25
N ILE A 30 18.54 -2.81 -3.34
CA ILE A 30 18.77 -2.83 -1.88
C ILE A 30 17.98 -4.01 -1.32
N LYS A 31 18.60 -4.79 -0.43
CA LYS A 31 17.95 -5.84 0.36
C LYS A 31 18.57 -5.85 1.76
N GLU A 32 17.76 -5.74 2.81
CA GLU A 32 18.19 -5.89 4.21
C GLU A 32 19.49 -5.11 4.51
N ASP A 33 19.50 -3.82 4.19
CA ASP A 33 20.65 -2.90 4.33
C ASP A 33 21.91 -3.22 3.51
N THR A 34 21.86 -4.22 2.63
CA THR A 34 22.93 -4.51 1.65
C THR A 34 22.57 -3.97 0.27
N VAL A 35 23.52 -3.27 -0.34
CA VAL A 35 23.41 -2.71 -1.69
C VAL A 35 23.97 -3.71 -2.70
N TYR A 36 23.16 -4.11 -3.67
CA TYR A 36 23.58 -4.98 -4.77
C TYR A 36 23.73 -4.17 -6.05
N VAL A 37 24.93 -4.17 -6.61
CA VAL A 37 25.21 -3.55 -7.91
C VAL A 37 25.48 -4.62 -8.94
N SER A 38 24.72 -4.63 -10.03
CA SER A 38 25.10 -5.36 -11.24
C SER A 38 25.74 -4.38 -12.21
N ALA A 39 27.00 -4.60 -12.60
CA ALA A 39 27.72 -3.70 -13.50
C ALA A 39 28.50 -4.46 -14.59
N ASN A 40 28.84 -3.79 -15.69
CA ASN A 40 29.77 -4.31 -16.68
C ASN A 40 31.22 -4.18 -16.19
N LYS A 41 32.12 -5.08 -16.60
CA LYS A 41 33.57 -4.99 -16.31
C LYS A 41 34.22 -3.69 -16.85
N LYS A 42 33.57 -3.01 -17.81
CA LYS A 42 34.02 -1.71 -18.33
C LYS A 42 33.89 -0.56 -17.32
N PHE A 43 33.05 -0.71 -16.31
CA PHE A 43 32.90 0.32 -15.27
C PHE A 43 33.99 0.12 -14.21
N THR A 44 34.68 1.20 -13.87
CA THR A 44 35.63 1.21 -12.76
C THR A 44 34.89 1.16 -11.42
N GLU A 45 35.55 0.65 -10.39
CA GLU A 45 34.98 0.63 -9.03
C GLU A 45 34.58 2.04 -8.56
N THR A 46 35.38 3.06 -8.87
CA THR A 46 35.10 4.46 -8.53
C THR A 46 33.80 4.96 -9.17
N GLN A 47 33.57 4.65 -10.45
CA GLN A 47 32.33 5.03 -11.15
C GLN A 47 31.11 4.31 -10.56
N ILE A 48 31.27 3.03 -10.19
CA ILE A 48 30.22 2.25 -9.53
C ILE A 48 29.89 2.86 -8.16
N MET A 49 30.90 3.21 -7.36
CA MET A 49 30.70 3.78 -6.04
C MET A 49 30.08 5.18 -6.09
N HIS A 50 30.46 6.00 -7.07
CA HIS A 50 29.82 7.30 -7.29
C HIS A 50 28.32 7.12 -7.62
N PHE A 51 28.00 6.22 -8.54
CA PHE A 51 26.61 5.88 -8.89
C PHE A 51 25.80 5.35 -7.69
N VAL A 52 26.40 4.51 -6.85
CA VAL A 52 25.79 4.04 -5.61
C VAL A 52 25.49 5.22 -4.68
N LYS A 53 26.47 6.10 -4.42
CA LYS A 53 26.29 7.25 -3.51
C LYS A 53 25.22 8.22 -3.99
N GLU A 54 25.08 8.44 -5.29
CA GLU A 54 24.02 9.30 -5.84
C GLU A 54 22.62 8.67 -5.76
N LYS A 55 22.50 7.36 -6.03
CA LYS A 55 21.20 6.69 -6.14
C LYS A 55 20.71 6.07 -4.83
N TYR A 56 21.61 5.74 -3.92
CA TYR A 56 21.29 5.10 -2.64
C TYR A 56 20.33 5.93 -1.76
N PRO A 57 20.51 7.27 -1.58
CA PRO A 57 19.55 8.10 -0.84
C PRO A 57 18.14 8.09 -1.43
N LEU A 58 18.06 8.05 -2.77
CA LEU A 58 16.79 8.04 -3.51
C LEU A 58 16.08 6.69 -3.36
N LEU A 59 16.84 5.60 -3.32
CA LEU A 59 16.29 4.26 -3.08
C LEU A 59 15.88 4.07 -1.63
N LEU A 60 16.62 4.58 -0.64
CA LEU A 60 16.22 4.58 0.76
C LEU A 60 14.94 5.36 0.99
N LYS A 61 14.78 6.55 0.40
CA LYS A 61 13.52 7.32 0.47
C LYS A 61 12.34 6.55 -0.14
N LYS A 62 12.58 5.83 -1.24
CA LYS A 62 11.56 4.96 -1.86
C LYS A 62 11.28 3.71 -1.04
N GLN A 63 12.27 3.15 -0.36
CA GLN A 63 12.14 1.97 0.49
C GLN A 63 11.40 2.32 1.78
N ASN A 64 11.73 3.42 2.45
CA ASN A 64 11.00 3.90 3.63
C ASN A 64 9.53 4.23 3.32
N ASN A 65 9.22 4.76 2.13
CA ASN A 65 7.83 4.88 1.68
C ASN A 65 7.17 3.54 1.32
N ARG A 66 7.94 2.51 0.95
CA ARG A 66 7.46 1.13 0.73
C ARG A 66 7.31 0.34 2.05
N SER A 67 8.03 0.71 3.10
CA SER A 67 8.05 0.04 4.40
C SER A 67 6.84 0.34 5.30
N VAL A 68 5.88 1.17 4.86
CA VAL A 68 4.73 1.57 5.71
C VAL A 68 3.74 0.41 5.94
N VAL A 69 3.74 -0.61 5.08
CA VAL A 69 2.84 -1.76 5.22
C VAL A 69 3.68 -3.03 5.19
N SER A 70 3.77 -3.71 6.34
CA SER A 70 4.40 -5.03 6.42
C SER A 70 3.80 -5.98 5.39
N LYS A 71 4.63 -6.93 4.91
CA LYS A 71 4.21 -7.97 3.97
C LYS A 71 2.95 -8.67 4.48
N TYR A 72 2.90 -8.95 5.78
CA TYR A 72 1.73 -9.48 6.48
C TYR A 72 1.28 -8.50 7.56
N ALA A 73 0.15 -7.86 7.34
CA ALA A 73 -0.47 -6.97 8.31
C ALA A 73 -1.99 -7.15 8.29
N ILE A 74 -2.61 -6.91 9.44
CA ILE A 74 -4.05 -6.74 9.59
C ILE A 74 -4.29 -5.49 10.44
N TRP A 75 -5.07 -4.55 9.93
CA TRP A 75 -5.43 -3.29 10.59
C TRP A 75 -4.24 -2.50 11.12
N GLY A 76 -3.15 -2.46 10.33
CA GLY A 76 -1.90 -1.77 10.69
C GLY A 76 -1.04 -2.50 11.73
N LYS A 77 -1.48 -3.65 12.25
CA LYS A 77 -0.67 -4.51 13.11
C LYS A 77 0.11 -5.50 12.26
N GLU A 78 1.43 -5.49 12.41
CA GLU A 78 2.29 -6.49 11.78
C GLU A 78 1.95 -7.87 12.32
N LEU A 79 1.81 -8.82 11.42
CA LEU A 79 1.69 -10.23 11.78
C LEU A 79 3.08 -10.84 11.71
N THR A 80 3.59 -11.34 12.83
CA THR A 80 4.79 -12.17 12.79
C THR A 80 4.43 -13.54 12.23
N GLU A 81 5.37 -14.16 11.51
CA GLU A 81 5.16 -15.51 11.01
C GLU A 81 4.83 -16.48 12.17
N ALA A 82 5.47 -16.35 13.33
CA ALA A 82 5.19 -17.22 14.47
C ALA A 82 3.79 -17.03 15.11
N THR A 83 3.25 -15.81 15.16
CA THR A 83 1.97 -15.53 15.85
C THR A 83 0.72 -16.07 15.14
N TYR A 84 0.80 -16.28 13.82
CA TYR A 84 -0.33 -16.79 13.03
C TYR A 84 -0.08 -18.18 12.41
N PHE A 85 1.17 -18.58 12.21
CA PHE A 85 1.52 -19.78 11.44
C PHE A 85 1.53 -21.02 12.34
N LYS A 86 0.44 -21.23 13.08
CA LYS A 86 0.29 -22.44 13.90
C LYS A 86 0.20 -23.74 13.09
N GLU A 87 0.24 -23.70 11.74
CA GLU A 87 0.65 -24.82 10.86
C GLU A 87 0.56 -24.57 9.33
N SER A 88 -0.02 -23.47 8.82
CA SER A 88 -0.55 -23.49 7.43
C SER A 88 -0.28 -22.29 6.50
N ILE A 89 0.69 -21.41 6.79
CA ILE A 89 0.95 -20.26 5.89
C ILE A 89 2.26 -20.48 5.13
N ARG A 90 2.17 -21.32 4.10
CA ARG A 90 3.04 -21.26 2.93
C ARG A 90 2.22 -21.08 1.64
N ASP A 91 1.08 -20.37 1.71
CA ASP A 91 0.22 -20.14 0.53
C ASP A 91 -0.36 -18.70 0.53
N GLU A 92 -0.10 -17.97 -0.56
CA GLU A 92 -0.65 -16.62 -0.83
C GLU A 92 -2.19 -16.64 -0.81
N LYS A 93 -2.82 -17.75 -1.24
CA LYS A 93 -4.28 -17.90 -1.22
C LYS A 93 -4.88 -17.87 0.18
N ASN A 94 -4.18 -18.40 1.16
CA ASN A 94 -4.66 -18.40 2.55
C ASN A 94 -4.65 -16.98 3.13
N TYR A 95 -3.63 -16.19 2.80
CA TYR A 95 -3.55 -14.78 3.24
C TYR A 95 -4.62 -13.90 2.60
N GLU A 96 -4.88 -14.05 1.30
CA GLU A 96 -5.96 -13.32 0.63
C GLU A 96 -7.34 -13.63 1.24
N ARG A 97 -7.59 -14.90 1.58
CA ARG A 97 -8.83 -15.31 2.27
C ARG A 97 -8.96 -14.60 3.61
N ILE A 98 -7.88 -14.58 4.41
CA ILE A 98 -7.86 -13.89 5.72
C ILE A 98 -8.14 -12.39 5.55
N LEU A 99 -7.50 -11.73 4.58
CA LEU A 99 -7.77 -10.30 4.31
C LEU A 99 -9.21 -10.07 3.89
N THR A 100 -9.79 -10.99 3.11
CA THR A 100 -11.18 -10.94 2.66
C THR A 100 -12.16 -11.12 3.82
N GLU A 101 -11.89 -12.03 4.74
CA GLU A 101 -12.70 -12.23 5.96
C GLU A 101 -12.61 -11.00 6.87
N ALA A 102 -11.40 -10.53 7.16
CA ALA A 102 -11.17 -9.37 8.01
C ALA A 102 -11.88 -8.11 7.48
N ILE A 103 -11.71 -7.78 6.18
CA ILE A 103 -12.36 -6.60 5.60
C ILE A 103 -13.87 -6.72 5.64
N LYS A 104 -14.43 -7.92 5.45
CA LYS A 104 -15.87 -8.15 5.45
C LYS A 104 -16.45 -7.88 6.84
N GLU A 105 -15.90 -8.49 7.88
CA GLU A 105 -16.33 -8.27 9.27
C GLU A 105 -16.26 -6.78 9.65
N LYS A 106 -15.14 -6.12 9.32
CA LYS A 106 -14.98 -4.70 9.66
C LYS A 106 -15.93 -3.80 8.87
N THR A 107 -16.20 -4.15 7.61
CA THR A 107 -17.15 -3.40 6.77
C THR A 107 -18.56 -3.53 7.32
N GLU A 108 -18.99 -4.71 7.77
CA GLU A 108 -20.31 -4.91 8.38
C GLU A 108 -20.51 -3.97 9.58
N VAL A 109 -19.54 -3.93 10.50
CA VAL A 109 -19.56 -3.02 11.66
C VAL A 109 -19.61 -1.55 11.24
N ILE A 110 -18.80 -1.15 10.26
CA ILE A 110 -18.81 0.25 9.76
C ILE A 110 -20.17 0.57 9.14
N ILE A 111 -20.72 -0.31 8.29
CA ILE A 111 -21.99 -0.08 7.61
C ILE A 111 -23.14 0.09 8.61
N GLU A 112 -23.19 -0.72 9.66
CA GLU A 112 -24.18 -0.56 10.74
C GLU A 112 -24.09 0.82 11.40
N ASN A 113 -22.87 1.28 11.69
CA ASN A 113 -22.64 2.58 12.32
C ASN A 113 -23.01 3.76 11.41
N ILE A 114 -22.73 3.68 10.11
CA ILE A 114 -22.93 4.81 9.20
C ILE A 114 -24.32 4.84 8.56
N LYS A 115 -25.06 3.72 8.59
CA LYS A 115 -26.38 3.59 7.97
C LYS A 115 -27.35 4.73 8.33
N PRO A 116 -27.51 5.14 9.61
CA PRO A 116 -28.39 6.26 9.95
C PRO A 116 -27.98 7.58 9.29
N ASN A 117 -26.69 7.82 9.09
CA ASN A 117 -26.18 9.02 8.44
C ASN A 117 -26.37 8.99 6.92
N LEU A 118 -26.26 7.80 6.30
CA LEU A 118 -26.59 7.61 4.89
C LEU A 118 -28.09 7.87 4.63
N GLU A 119 -28.97 7.35 5.49
CA GLU A 119 -30.42 7.50 5.34
C GLU A 119 -30.85 8.97 5.46
N LYS A 120 -30.23 9.76 6.36
CA LYS A 120 -30.47 11.20 6.49
C LYS A 120 -30.21 12.00 5.20
N ILE A 121 -29.34 11.49 4.33
CA ILE A 121 -29.02 12.14 3.05
C ILE A 121 -29.65 11.41 1.85
N GLY A 122 -30.63 10.54 2.10
CA GLY A 122 -31.38 9.83 1.05
C GLY A 122 -30.65 8.64 0.43
N LEU A 123 -29.56 8.17 1.04
CA LEU A 123 -28.86 6.96 0.61
C LEU A 123 -29.32 5.73 1.39
N LYS A 124 -29.42 4.60 0.69
CA LYS A 124 -29.63 3.27 1.28
C LYS A 124 -28.33 2.49 1.20
N THR A 125 -28.18 1.48 2.04
CA THR A 125 -27.07 0.55 1.92
C THR A 125 -27.13 -0.20 0.59
N VAL A 126 -25.97 -0.47 0.02
CA VAL A 126 -25.82 -1.13 -1.27
C VAL A 126 -24.96 -2.39 -1.16
N PRO A 127 -25.07 -3.35 -2.10
CA PRO A 127 -24.18 -4.49 -2.13
C PRO A 127 -22.71 -4.09 -2.18
N ILE A 128 -21.88 -4.75 -1.37
CA ILE A 128 -20.43 -4.55 -1.30
C ILE A 128 -19.72 -5.83 -1.72
N LYS A 129 -18.79 -5.70 -2.68
CA LYS A 129 -17.88 -6.76 -3.11
C LYS A 129 -16.48 -6.51 -2.58
N TYR A 130 -15.75 -7.58 -2.32
CA TYR A 130 -14.36 -7.52 -1.85
C TYR A 130 -13.46 -8.17 -2.91
N LYS A 131 -12.49 -7.44 -3.44
CA LYS A 131 -11.61 -7.92 -4.52
C LYS A 131 -10.17 -7.48 -4.32
N LYS A 132 -9.22 -8.26 -4.84
CA LYS A 132 -7.83 -7.82 -5.05
C LYS A 132 -7.79 -6.88 -6.26
N LEU A 133 -7.64 -5.57 -6.01
CA LEU A 133 -7.53 -4.55 -7.07
C LEU A 133 -6.08 -4.07 -7.20
N LYS A 134 -5.61 -3.84 -8.44
CA LYS A 134 -4.21 -3.47 -8.70
C LYS A 134 -3.89 -2.00 -8.42
N SER A 135 -4.82 -1.09 -8.68
CA SER A 135 -4.53 0.35 -8.73
C SER A 135 -5.55 1.24 -8.00
N LYS A 136 -6.58 0.65 -7.37
CA LYS A 136 -7.65 1.38 -6.70
C LYS A 136 -7.94 0.79 -5.33
N TYR A 137 -8.31 1.65 -4.38
CA TYR A 137 -8.76 1.24 -3.05
C TYR A 137 -10.24 0.84 -3.03
N GLY A 138 -11.04 1.43 -3.90
CA GLY A 138 -12.45 1.14 -4.08
C GLY A 138 -12.92 1.54 -5.48
N SER A 139 -14.15 1.15 -5.79
CA SER A 139 -14.88 1.65 -6.96
C SER A 139 -16.37 1.47 -6.79
N CYS A 140 -17.15 2.44 -7.27
CA CYS A 140 -18.60 2.40 -7.31
C CYS A 140 -19.12 2.16 -8.73
N HIS A 141 -20.02 1.19 -8.90
CA HIS A 141 -20.79 1.01 -10.12
C HIS A 141 -22.15 1.69 -9.98
N ILE A 142 -22.25 2.93 -10.47
CA ILE A 142 -23.40 3.82 -10.24
C ILE A 142 -24.74 3.22 -10.71
N ILE A 143 -24.81 2.69 -11.94
CA ILE A 143 -26.06 2.16 -12.51
C ILE A 143 -26.57 0.96 -11.71
N LYS A 144 -25.68 0.03 -11.33
CA LYS A 144 -26.01 -1.16 -10.53
C LYS A 144 -26.10 -0.89 -9.04
N LYS A 145 -25.74 0.32 -8.59
CA LYS A 145 -25.59 0.71 -7.18
C LYS A 145 -24.84 -0.35 -6.39
N GLU A 146 -23.58 -0.58 -6.75
CA GLU A 146 -22.73 -1.58 -6.10
C GLU A 146 -21.35 -1.00 -5.82
N ILE A 147 -20.81 -1.28 -4.64
CA ILE A 147 -19.47 -0.84 -4.24
C ILE A 147 -18.53 -2.05 -4.28
N THR A 148 -17.31 -1.86 -4.79
CA THR A 148 -16.22 -2.83 -4.65
C THR A 148 -15.13 -2.21 -3.79
N LEU A 149 -14.72 -2.91 -2.73
CA LEU A 149 -13.62 -2.53 -1.85
C LEU A 149 -12.41 -3.42 -2.10
N ASN A 150 -11.22 -2.83 -2.04
CA ASN A 150 -9.97 -3.55 -2.18
C ASN A 150 -9.60 -4.25 -0.87
N ILE A 151 -9.39 -5.57 -0.90
CA ILE A 151 -8.98 -6.35 0.29
C ILE A 151 -7.65 -5.87 0.89
N PHE A 152 -6.82 -5.13 0.14
CA PHE A 152 -5.64 -4.46 0.67
C PHE A 152 -5.96 -3.53 1.85
N LEU A 153 -7.16 -2.94 1.91
CA LEU A 153 -7.56 -2.05 2.99
C LEU A 153 -7.52 -2.74 4.37
N ALA A 154 -7.66 -4.08 4.42
CA ALA A 154 -7.49 -4.84 5.66
C ALA A 154 -6.06 -4.85 6.18
N LYS A 155 -5.04 -4.47 5.38
CA LYS A 155 -3.63 -4.41 5.83
C LYS A 155 -3.31 -3.12 6.58
N ILE A 156 -4.08 -2.05 6.36
CA ILE A 156 -3.79 -0.70 6.85
C ILE A 156 -4.80 -0.25 7.90
N ASP A 157 -4.59 0.93 8.48
CA ASP A 157 -5.48 1.47 9.52
C ASP A 157 -6.96 1.46 9.06
N PRO A 158 -7.89 0.96 9.90
CA PRO A 158 -9.32 0.88 9.54
C PRO A 158 -9.96 2.23 9.20
N VAL A 159 -9.39 3.36 9.62
CA VAL A 159 -9.87 4.69 9.21
C VAL A 159 -9.85 4.87 7.69
N TYR A 160 -8.93 4.20 6.99
CA TYR A 160 -8.84 4.25 5.54
C TYR A 160 -9.96 3.43 4.87
N LEU A 161 -10.36 2.31 5.46
CA LEU A 161 -11.52 1.55 4.99
C LEU A 161 -12.78 2.40 5.08
N GLU A 162 -13.01 3.03 6.24
CA GLU A 162 -14.17 3.90 6.47
C GLU A 162 -14.20 5.08 5.48
N TYR A 163 -13.06 5.76 5.28
CA TYR A 163 -12.94 6.81 4.28
C TYR A 163 -13.30 6.33 2.87
N VAL A 164 -12.80 5.15 2.45
CA VAL A 164 -13.11 4.60 1.12
C VAL A 164 -14.59 4.26 1.01
N ILE A 165 -15.21 3.69 2.04
CA ILE A 165 -16.66 3.43 2.06
C ILE A 165 -17.43 4.73 1.83
N TYR A 166 -17.15 5.79 2.60
CA TYR A 166 -17.81 7.09 2.40
C TYR A 166 -17.54 7.69 1.02
N HIS A 167 -16.32 7.53 0.50
CA HIS A 167 -15.96 7.97 -0.85
C HIS A 167 -16.81 7.30 -1.93
N GLU A 168 -16.98 5.98 -1.84
CA GLU A 168 -17.78 5.22 -2.81
C GLU A 168 -19.28 5.50 -2.66
N TYR A 169 -19.80 5.73 -1.45
CA TYR A 169 -21.18 6.18 -1.24
C TYR A 169 -21.42 7.59 -1.81
N ALA A 170 -20.45 8.50 -1.71
CA ALA A 170 -20.57 9.84 -2.29
C ALA A 170 -20.73 9.79 -3.82
N HIS A 171 -20.11 8.82 -4.51
CA HIS A 171 -20.29 8.60 -5.96
C HIS A 171 -21.71 8.21 -6.37
N LEU A 172 -22.52 7.66 -5.46
CA LEU A 172 -23.93 7.37 -5.73
C LEU A 172 -24.78 8.64 -5.83
N LEU A 173 -24.33 9.75 -5.24
CA LEU A 173 -24.99 11.06 -5.32
C LEU A 173 -24.36 11.96 -6.39
N VAL A 174 -23.02 11.98 -6.43
CA VAL A 174 -22.25 12.84 -7.34
C VAL A 174 -21.17 12.01 -8.03
N PRO A 175 -21.36 11.62 -9.30
CA PRO A 175 -20.47 10.68 -10.02
C PRO A 175 -19.01 11.11 -10.21
N ASN A 176 -18.76 12.42 -10.20
CA ASN A 176 -17.47 13.01 -10.54
C ASN A 176 -16.93 13.73 -9.30
N HIS A 177 -15.61 13.82 -9.14
CA HIS A 177 -14.95 14.55 -8.04
C HIS A 177 -15.06 16.08 -8.17
N SER A 178 -16.28 16.59 -8.37
CA SER A 178 -16.61 18.02 -8.43
C SER A 178 -16.66 18.64 -7.03
N LYS A 179 -16.87 19.96 -6.96
CA LYS A 179 -17.08 20.66 -5.68
C LYS A 179 -18.22 20.02 -4.86
N GLN A 180 -19.33 19.68 -5.52
CA GLN A 180 -20.50 19.04 -4.89
C GLN A 180 -20.16 17.68 -4.28
N PHE A 181 -19.28 16.90 -4.91
CA PHE A 181 -18.81 15.63 -4.35
C PHE A 181 -18.12 15.84 -3.00
N TYR A 182 -17.22 16.83 -2.93
CA TYR A 182 -16.52 17.13 -1.69
C TYR A 182 -17.42 17.74 -0.63
N GLU A 183 -18.47 18.49 -1.01
CA GLU A 183 -19.50 18.97 -0.07
C GLU A 183 -20.30 17.81 0.55
N VAL A 184 -20.62 16.78 -0.24
CA VAL A 184 -21.24 15.55 0.28
C VAL A 184 -20.27 14.82 1.22
N LEU A 185 -19.00 14.68 0.83
CA LEU A 185 -18.01 13.98 1.63
C LEU A 185 -17.67 14.73 2.94
N ASP A 186 -17.65 16.07 2.92
CA ASP A 186 -17.49 16.92 4.11
C ASP A 186 -18.64 16.69 5.12
N LYS A 187 -19.87 16.46 4.64
CA LYS A 187 -21.02 16.11 5.50
C LYS A 187 -20.93 14.70 6.08
N LEU A 188 -20.45 13.75 5.29
CA LEU A 188 -20.34 12.34 5.69
C LEU A 188 -19.15 12.10 6.64
N MET A 189 -18.02 12.73 6.38
CA MET A 189 -16.77 12.53 7.12
C MET A 189 -15.94 13.83 7.12
N PRO A 190 -16.14 14.75 8.08
CA PRO A 190 -15.50 16.07 8.09
C PRO A 190 -13.97 16.07 7.96
N ASN A 191 -13.30 15.02 8.46
CA ASN A 191 -11.84 14.88 8.42
C ASN A 191 -11.30 14.20 7.15
N HIS A 192 -12.13 13.96 6.12
CA HIS A 192 -11.77 13.17 4.94
C HIS A 192 -10.54 13.70 4.19
N LYS A 193 -10.32 15.02 4.17
CA LYS A 193 -9.21 15.65 3.44
C LYS A 193 -7.85 15.20 3.98
N GLN A 194 -7.73 15.09 5.30
CA GLN A 194 -6.50 14.64 5.95
C GLN A 194 -6.27 13.15 5.71
N ILE A 195 -7.33 12.35 5.83
CA ILE A 195 -7.29 10.90 5.63
C ILE A 195 -6.94 10.57 4.17
N GLN A 196 -7.55 11.26 3.20
CA GLN A 196 -7.23 11.15 1.79
C GLN A 196 -5.75 11.46 1.52
N LYS A 197 -5.22 12.54 2.11
CA LYS A 197 -3.82 12.94 1.95
C LYS A 197 -2.87 11.86 2.47
N SER A 198 -3.20 11.23 3.59
CA SER A 198 -2.41 10.12 4.15
C SER A 198 -2.53 8.87 3.30
N LEU A 199 -3.74 8.48 2.89
CA LEU A 199 -3.99 7.29 2.07
C LEU A 199 -3.28 7.36 0.72
N LYS A 200 -3.22 8.52 0.07
CA LYS A 200 -2.50 8.72 -1.21
C LYS A 200 -0.99 8.41 -1.13
N LYS A 201 -0.40 8.42 0.07
CA LYS A 201 1.02 8.10 0.28
C LYS A 201 1.26 6.60 0.45
N ILE A 202 0.21 5.83 0.70
CA ILE A 202 0.28 4.39 0.84
C ILE A 202 0.21 3.80 -0.57
N PRO A 203 1.14 2.96 -1.00
CA PRO A 203 0.98 2.18 -2.23
C PRO A 203 0.20 0.89 -1.94
N ILE A 204 -0.62 0.44 -2.90
CA ILE A 204 -1.26 -0.88 -2.83
C ILE A 204 -0.19 -1.95 -3.08
N ILE A 205 0.11 -2.75 -2.06
CA ILE A 205 1.14 -3.81 -2.10
C ILE A 205 0.57 -5.08 -1.45
N PHE A 206 0.44 -6.13 -2.25
CA PHE A 206 0.04 -7.46 -1.78
C PHE A 206 1.26 -8.26 -1.34
#